data_AF-A0AAU6WHN3-F1
#
_entry.id   AF-A0AAU6WHN3-F1
#
_cell.length_a   1.000
_cell.length_b   1.000
_cell.length_c   1.000
_cell.angle_alpha   90.00
_cell.angle_beta   90.00
_cell.angle_gamma   90.00
#
_symmetry.space_group_name_H-M   'P 1'
#
loop_
_entity.id
_entity.type
_entity.pdbx_description
1 polymer ?
#
loop_
_entity_poly.entity_id
_entity_poly.type
_entity_poly.pdbx_seq_one_letter_code
_entity_poly.pdbx_strand_id
1 'polypeptide(L)'
;MNTEYTNEQIIELVTGILETADENLVLPIVQLGHPLLRQRAIPYTGQLEQPLLEELLEAMRQTMYDAPGVGLAAPQVGIPLQIAVLEDLYPIPESIASEREREPLEYFEIFNPTYTAASERTAEFYEGCLSFEGFQGVVTRPADITATYNDRDGEAHTQSFSGWQARIVQHETDHLSGTVYIDKAKTRSLINETELWRHENMDVATAKKVLNF
;
A
#
# COMPACT_ATOMS: atom_id res chain seq x y z
N MET A 1 2.57 11.55 -19.75
CA MET A 1 2.68 10.73 -20.97
C MET A 1 2.03 9.40 -20.62
N ASN A 2 0.87 9.07 -21.20
CA ASN A 2 0.35 7.70 -21.13
C ASN A 2 1.15 6.91 -22.16
N THR A 3 2.12 6.13 -21.71
CA THR A 3 2.74 5.10 -22.55
C THR A 3 1.73 3.96 -22.60
N GLU A 4 1.10 3.75 -23.75
CA GLU A 4 0.30 2.54 -23.97
C GLU A 4 1.27 1.36 -24.06
N TYR A 5 1.31 0.53 -23.02
CA TYR A 5 2.03 -0.73 -23.05
C TYR A 5 1.19 -1.77 -23.80
N THR A 6 1.79 -2.51 -24.72
CA THR A 6 1.17 -3.71 -25.31
C THR A 6 1.17 -4.86 -24.29
N ASN A 7 0.33 -5.87 -24.49
CA ASN A 7 0.34 -7.06 -23.62
C ASN A 7 1.72 -7.75 -23.62
N GLU A 8 2.39 -7.82 -24.76
CA GLU A 8 3.76 -8.36 -24.86
C GLU A 8 4.75 -7.56 -23.99
N GLN A 9 4.68 -6.23 -24.02
CA GLN A 9 5.52 -5.37 -23.18
C GLN A 9 5.20 -5.53 -21.69
N ILE A 10 3.93 -5.73 -21.33
CA ILE A 10 3.54 -6.01 -19.94
C ILE A 10 4.09 -7.36 -19.49
N ILE A 11 3.99 -8.40 -20.31
CA ILE A 11 4.54 -9.72 -19.99
C ILE A 11 6.05 -9.64 -19.81
N GLU A 12 6.77 -9.03 -20.77
CA GLU A 12 8.22 -8.86 -20.69
C GLU A 12 8.64 -8.09 -19.43
N LEU A 13 7.91 -7.02 -19.09
CA LEU A 13 8.15 -6.24 -17.88
C LEU A 13 7.92 -7.05 -16.60
N VAL A 14 6.80 -7.76 -16.50
CA VAL A 14 6.46 -8.55 -15.31
C VAL A 14 7.45 -9.69 -15.13
N THR A 15 7.79 -10.43 -16.19
CA THR A 15 8.82 -11.48 -16.15
C THR A 15 10.17 -10.90 -15.74
N GLY A 16 10.59 -9.76 -16.33
CA GLY A 16 11.86 -9.12 -15.98
C GLY A 16 11.91 -8.64 -14.53
N ILE A 17 10.80 -8.20 -13.95
CA ILE A 17 10.71 -7.82 -12.53
C ILE A 17 10.76 -9.05 -11.62
N LEU A 18 10.04 -10.13 -11.96
CA LEU A 18 10.09 -11.39 -11.23
C LEU A 18 11.50 -12.01 -11.21
N GLU A 19 12.27 -11.87 -12.29
CA GLU A 19 13.67 -12.30 -12.34
C GLU A 19 14.59 -11.52 -11.37
N THR A 20 14.14 -10.37 -10.85
CA THR A 20 14.88 -9.61 -9.82
C THR A 20 14.56 -10.03 -8.40
N ALA A 21 13.58 -10.92 -8.22
CA ALA A 21 13.20 -11.41 -6.91
C ALA A 21 14.38 -12.15 -6.24
N ASP A 22 14.48 -12.04 -4.92
CA ASP A 22 15.47 -12.80 -4.16
C ASP A 22 15.06 -14.27 -3.96
N GLU A 23 15.82 -15.01 -3.16
CA GLU A 23 15.55 -16.43 -2.88
C GLU A 23 14.21 -16.68 -2.15
N ASN A 24 13.62 -15.65 -1.55
CA ASN A 24 12.33 -15.69 -0.85
C ASN A 24 11.19 -15.06 -1.67
N LEU A 25 11.43 -14.82 -2.97
CA LEU A 25 10.48 -14.20 -3.89
C LEU A 25 10.16 -12.73 -3.56
N VAL A 26 11.05 -12.03 -2.86
CA VAL A 26 10.89 -10.61 -2.51
C VAL A 26 11.34 -9.72 -3.66
N LEU A 27 10.45 -8.84 -4.10
CA LEU A 27 10.66 -7.87 -5.17
C LEU A 27 11.23 -6.55 -4.63
N PRO A 28 12.06 -5.83 -5.42
CA PRO A 28 12.49 -4.50 -5.06
C PRO A 28 11.31 -3.51 -5.07
N ILE A 29 11.18 -2.73 -3.99
CA ILE A 29 10.16 -1.68 -3.87
C ILE A 29 10.72 -0.35 -4.36
N VAL A 30 10.06 0.26 -5.36
CA VAL A 30 10.45 1.57 -5.88
C VAL A 30 10.11 2.68 -4.89
N GLN A 31 10.99 3.68 -4.77
CA GLN A 31 10.80 4.81 -3.85
C GLN A 31 10.20 6.04 -4.54
N LEU A 32 9.56 6.91 -3.75
CA LEU A 32 8.93 8.14 -4.19
C LEU A 32 9.93 9.00 -4.96
N GLY A 33 9.56 9.32 -6.21
CA GLY A 33 10.47 9.84 -7.22
C GLY A 33 10.48 8.96 -8.47
N HIS A 34 10.21 7.66 -8.31
CA HIS A 34 9.91 6.77 -9.42
C HIS A 34 8.60 7.19 -10.11
N PRO A 35 8.57 7.31 -11.44
CA PRO A 35 7.41 7.89 -12.15
C PRO A 35 6.14 7.05 -12.02
N LEU A 36 6.24 5.72 -11.86
CA LEU A 36 5.06 4.86 -11.73
C LEU A 36 4.22 5.16 -10.49
N LEU A 37 4.83 5.65 -9.40
CA LEU A 37 4.10 6.05 -8.19
C LEU A 37 3.23 7.31 -8.41
N ARG A 38 3.39 7.99 -9.55
CA ARG A 38 2.64 9.19 -9.95
C ARG A 38 1.82 9.01 -11.23
N GLN A 39 1.85 7.81 -11.80
CA GLN A 39 1.09 7.48 -13.00
C GLN A 39 -0.14 6.66 -12.62
N ARG A 40 -1.26 6.92 -13.29
CA ARG A 40 -2.41 6.03 -13.19
C ARG A 40 -2.04 4.71 -13.85
N ALA A 41 -2.16 3.62 -13.10
CA ALA A 41 -1.88 2.28 -13.59
C ALA A 41 -2.91 1.85 -14.65
N ILE A 42 -2.48 0.95 -15.54
CA ILE A 42 -3.29 0.39 -16.62
C ILE A 42 -4.29 -0.60 -16.03
N PRO A 43 -5.59 -0.53 -16.40
CA PRO A 43 -6.56 -1.52 -15.98
C PRO A 43 -6.13 -2.95 -16.35
N TYR A 44 -6.22 -3.88 -15.41
CA TYR A 44 -6.01 -5.30 -15.69
C TYR A 44 -7.22 -5.87 -16.43
N THR A 45 -7.01 -6.36 -17.64
CA THR A 45 -8.04 -6.97 -18.50
C THR A 45 -7.61 -8.37 -18.97
N GLY A 46 -6.71 -9.03 -18.23
CA GLY A 46 -6.15 -10.33 -18.60
C GLY A 46 -4.87 -10.24 -19.44
N GLN A 47 -3.99 -9.26 -19.16
CA GLN A 47 -2.70 -9.13 -19.84
C GLN A 47 -1.72 -10.25 -19.50
N LEU A 48 -1.89 -10.91 -18.34
CA LEU A 48 -1.04 -12.00 -17.86
C LEU A 48 -1.79 -13.33 -17.94
N GLU A 49 -1.09 -14.37 -18.39
CA GLU A 49 -1.61 -15.74 -18.27
C GLU A 49 -1.61 -16.18 -16.80
N GLN A 50 -2.50 -17.12 -16.45
CA GLN A 50 -2.72 -17.54 -15.06
C GLN A 50 -1.43 -17.91 -14.31
N PRO A 51 -0.48 -18.71 -14.85
CA PRO A 51 0.73 -19.05 -14.12
C PRO A 51 1.60 -17.84 -13.76
N LEU A 52 1.72 -16.88 -14.69
CA LEU A 52 2.50 -15.66 -14.48
C LEU A 52 1.80 -14.70 -13.51
N LEU A 53 0.45 -14.65 -13.55
CA LEU A 53 -0.33 -13.90 -12.58
C LEU A 53 -0.15 -14.48 -11.16
N GLU A 54 -0.27 -15.80 -11.00
CA GLU A 54 -0.10 -16.48 -9.71
C GLU A 54 1.29 -16.21 -9.11
N GLU A 55 2.34 -16.31 -9.93
CA GLU A 55 3.71 -16.00 -9.50
C GLU A 55 3.87 -14.54 -9.08
N LEU A 56 3.27 -13.60 -9.83
CA LEU A 56 3.28 -12.18 -9.48
C LEU A 56 2.56 -11.91 -8.14
N LEU A 57 1.37 -12.46 -7.95
CA LEU A 57 0.58 -12.24 -6.73
C LEU A 57 1.31 -12.79 -5.49
N GLU A 58 1.92 -13.97 -5.61
CA GLU A 58 2.74 -14.54 -4.54
C GLU A 58 3.98 -13.68 -4.25
N ALA A 59 4.69 -13.23 -5.28
CA ALA A 59 5.86 -12.35 -5.11
C ALA A 59 5.47 -11.02 -4.44
N MET A 60 4.35 -10.42 -4.83
CA MET A 60 3.82 -9.21 -4.20
C MET A 60 3.45 -9.46 -2.73
N ARG A 61 2.83 -10.61 -2.42
CA ARG A 61 2.46 -10.98 -1.06
C ARG A 61 3.71 -11.19 -0.18
N GLN A 62 4.72 -11.89 -0.66
CA GLN A 62 5.98 -12.08 0.08
C GLN A 62 6.72 -10.76 0.28
N THR A 63 6.76 -9.90 -0.75
CA THR A 63 7.33 -8.55 -0.65
C THR A 63 6.63 -7.70 0.40
N MET A 64 5.30 -7.80 0.47
CA MET A 64 4.49 -7.11 1.49
C MET A 64 4.87 -7.59 2.90
N TYR A 65 5.08 -8.89 3.12
CA TYR A 65 5.47 -9.41 4.43
C TYR A 65 6.91 -9.08 4.83
N ASP A 66 7.85 -9.13 3.89
CA ASP A 66 9.25 -8.79 4.16
C ASP A 66 9.42 -7.33 4.57
N ALA A 67 8.57 -6.44 4.04
CA ALA A 67 8.55 -5.01 4.33
C ALA A 67 7.54 -4.59 5.44
N PRO A 68 7.29 -5.47 6.42
CA PRO A 68 6.10 -5.52 7.31
C PRO A 68 4.85 -4.70 6.92
N GLY A 69 4.42 -4.80 5.66
CA GLY A 69 3.25 -4.11 5.12
C GLY A 69 1.94 -4.87 5.33
N VAL A 70 0.82 -4.16 5.15
CA VAL A 70 -0.56 -4.73 5.17
C VAL A 70 -1.28 -4.60 3.82
N GLY A 71 -0.59 -4.04 2.84
CA GLY A 71 -1.02 -3.88 1.47
C GLY A 71 0.19 -3.59 0.58
N LEU A 72 0.10 -4.00 -0.68
CA LEU A 72 1.08 -3.67 -1.71
C LEU A 72 0.44 -3.59 -3.08
N ALA A 73 0.57 -2.42 -3.73
CA ALA A 73 0.11 -2.18 -5.08
C ALA A 73 1.21 -2.48 -6.11
N ALA A 74 0.85 -3.05 -7.25
CA ALA A 74 1.79 -3.42 -8.34
C ALA A 74 2.71 -2.26 -8.79
N PRO A 75 2.26 -0.97 -8.85
CA PRO A 75 3.15 0.15 -9.15
C PRO A 75 4.34 0.31 -8.19
N GLN A 76 4.22 -0.17 -6.94
CA GLN A 76 5.28 -0.12 -5.94
C GLN A 76 6.41 -1.11 -6.23
N VAL A 77 6.17 -2.15 -7.01
CA VAL A 77 7.19 -3.09 -7.48
C VAL A 77 7.55 -2.86 -8.95
N GLY A 78 7.18 -1.70 -9.51
CA GLY A 78 7.54 -1.33 -10.87
C GLY A 78 6.58 -1.81 -11.96
N ILE A 79 5.42 -2.36 -11.61
CA ILE A 79 4.45 -2.91 -12.57
C ILE A 79 3.27 -1.94 -12.74
N PRO A 80 2.99 -1.43 -13.96
CA PRO A 80 1.98 -0.41 -14.19
C PRO A 80 0.56 -1.00 -14.34
N LEU A 81 0.19 -2.01 -13.53
CA LEU A 81 -1.13 -2.64 -13.58
C LEU A 81 -1.99 -2.28 -12.36
N GLN A 82 -3.30 -2.20 -12.53
CA GLN A 82 -4.26 -1.99 -11.44
C GLN A 82 -4.50 -3.29 -10.65
N ILE A 83 -3.48 -3.72 -9.91
CA ILE A 83 -3.48 -4.91 -9.07
C ILE A 83 -2.91 -4.53 -7.71
N ALA A 84 -3.57 -4.92 -6.62
CA ALA A 84 -3.01 -4.83 -5.28
C ALA A 84 -3.34 -6.09 -4.47
N VAL A 85 -2.42 -6.46 -3.57
CA VAL A 85 -2.61 -7.51 -2.57
C VAL A 85 -2.79 -6.88 -1.19
N LEU A 86 -3.64 -7.48 -0.36
CA LEU A 86 -3.98 -6.98 0.97
C LEU A 86 -4.04 -8.14 1.96
N GLU A 87 -3.44 -7.97 3.13
CA GLU A 87 -3.62 -8.84 4.28
C GLU A 87 -3.19 -8.10 5.55
N ASP A 88 -3.92 -8.27 6.65
CA ASP A 88 -3.55 -7.72 7.94
C ASP A 88 -3.87 -8.69 9.08
N LEU A 89 -2.89 -9.52 9.43
CA LEU A 89 -2.98 -10.48 10.54
C LEU A 89 -2.01 -10.13 11.68
N TYR A 90 -1.43 -8.93 11.68
CA TYR A 90 -0.43 -8.56 12.69
C TYR A 90 -1.08 -8.41 14.07
N PRO A 91 -0.53 -9.08 15.10
CA PRO A 91 -1.04 -8.93 16.45
C PRO A 91 -0.75 -7.53 16.97
N ILE A 92 -1.76 -6.86 17.52
CA ILE A 92 -1.61 -5.57 18.19
C ILE A 92 -2.37 -5.55 19.53
N PRO A 93 -1.99 -4.66 20.47
CA PRO A 93 -2.73 -4.50 21.71
C PRO A 93 -4.20 -4.17 21.45
N GLU A 94 -5.10 -4.85 22.16
CA GLU A 94 -6.57 -4.70 22.02
C GLU A 94 -7.02 -3.23 22.12
N SER A 95 -6.39 -2.45 22.99
CA SER A 95 -6.70 -1.02 23.12
C SER A 95 -6.42 -0.23 21.85
N ILE A 96 -5.34 -0.57 21.12
CA ILE A 96 -4.99 0.06 19.83
C ILE A 96 -5.90 -0.46 18.72
N ALA A 97 -6.24 -1.75 18.74
CA ALA A 97 -7.15 -2.36 17.76
C ALA A 97 -8.53 -1.71 17.83
N SER A 98 -9.08 -1.58 19.04
CA SER A 98 -10.36 -0.94 19.29
C SER A 98 -10.37 0.53 18.87
N GLU A 99 -9.32 1.31 19.18
CA GLU A 99 -9.21 2.71 18.76
C GLU A 99 -9.21 2.88 17.23
N ARG A 100 -8.57 1.94 16.53
CA ARG A 100 -8.44 1.97 15.06
C ARG A 100 -9.57 1.26 14.33
N GLU A 101 -10.52 0.64 15.05
CA GLU A 101 -11.50 -0.29 14.47
C GLU A 101 -10.78 -1.30 13.55
N ARG A 102 -9.67 -1.88 14.05
CA ARG A 102 -8.78 -2.77 13.30
C ARG A 102 -9.09 -4.22 13.65
N GLU A 103 -9.74 -4.90 12.71
CA GLU A 103 -9.98 -6.34 12.74
C GLU A 103 -9.04 -7.06 11.77
N PRO A 104 -8.75 -8.36 11.98
CA PRO A 104 -7.98 -9.16 11.04
C PRO A 104 -8.54 -9.07 9.62
N LEU A 105 -7.66 -8.83 8.65
CA LEU A 105 -7.99 -8.81 7.22
C LEU A 105 -7.33 -10.02 6.57
N GLU A 106 -8.13 -11.04 6.28
CA GLU A 106 -7.67 -12.21 5.52
C GLU A 106 -7.17 -11.80 4.14
N TYR A 107 -6.25 -12.60 3.59
CA TYR A 107 -5.65 -12.30 2.29
C TYR A 107 -6.67 -12.25 1.16
N PHE A 108 -6.58 -11.21 0.35
CA PHE A 108 -7.29 -11.10 -0.92
C PHE A 108 -6.57 -10.16 -1.87
N GLU A 109 -6.91 -10.27 -3.15
CA GLU A 109 -6.43 -9.37 -4.19
C GLU A 109 -7.56 -8.53 -4.73
N ILE A 110 -7.23 -7.30 -5.13
CA ILE A 110 -8.16 -6.39 -5.80
C ILE A 110 -7.61 -5.98 -7.15
N PHE A 111 -8.44 -6.15 -8.16
CA PHE A 111 -8.16 -5.76 -9.54
C PHE A 111 -9.09 -4.61 -9.93
N ASN A 112 -8.52 -3.59 -10.56
CA ASN A 112 -9.25 -2.39 -11.01
C ASN A 112 -10.17 -1.76 -9.93
N PRO A 113 -9.72 -1.62 -8.67
CA PRO A 113 -10.60 -1.19 -7.60
C PRO A 113 -11.03 0.26 -7.75
N THR A 114 -12.25 0.55 -7.29
CA THR A 114 -12.71 1.90 -6.96
C THR A 114 -13.42 1.88 -5.61
N TYR A 115 -13.56 3.03 -4.96
CA TYR A 115 -14.31 3.13 -3.71
C TYR A 115 -15.08 4.44 -3.61
N THR A 116 -16.15 4.43 -2.82
CA THR A 116 -16.91 5.62 -2.41
C THR A 116 -17.09 5.63 -0.90
N ALA A 117 -17.21 6.82 -0.31
CA ALA A 117 -17.56 6.94 1.10
C ALA A 117 -18.98 6.39 1.33
N ALA A 118 -19.13 5.52 2.33
CA ALA A 118 -20.42 4.95 2.72
C ALA A 118 -21.12 5.78 3.82
N SER A 119 -20.40 6.73 4.42
CA SER A 119 -20.89 7.65 5.44
C SER A 119 -20.09 8.96 5.42
N GLU A 120 -20.55 9.97 6.16
CA GLU A 120 -19.79 11.22 6.40
C GLU A 120 -18.70 11.04 7.49
N ARG A 121 -18.59 9.84 8.08
CA ARG A 121 -17.63 9.56 9.14
C ARG A 121 -16.21 9.53 8.56
N THR A 122 -15.30 10.26 9.19
CA THR A 122 -13.88 10.25 8.83
C THR A 122 -13.02 9.82 10.01
N ALA A 123 -11.89 9.19 9.73
CA ALA A 123 -10.87 8.84 10.71
C ALA A 123 -9.52 9.43 10.35
N GLU A 124 -8.73 9.77 11.36
CA GLU A 124 -7.39 10.35 11.21
C GLU A 124 -6.36 9.48 11.92
N PHE A 125 -5.47 8.87 11.14
CA PHE A 125 -4.40 8.04 11.67
C PHE A 125 -3.11 8.29 10.90
N TYR A 126 -1.99 7.97 11.52
CA TYR A 126 -0.70 7.91 10.83
C TYR A 126 -0.72 6.81 9.77
N GLU A 127 -0.27 7.16 8.58
CA GLU A 127 0.08 6.23 7.51
C GLU A 127 1.57 6.34 7.23
N GLY A 128 2.20 5.19 7.01
CA GLY A 128 3.46 5.06 6.30
C GLY A 128 3.23 4.47 4.92
N CYS A 129 4.27 4.34 4.13
CA CYS A 129 4.22 3.65 2.84
C CYS A 129 5.59 3.05 2.55
N LEU A 130 5.61 1.81 2.04
CA LEU A 130 6.84 1.12 1.66
C LEU A 130 7.63 1.86 0.57
N SER A 131 6.94 2.68 -0.22
CA SER A 131 7.51 3.52 -1.27
C SER A 131 7.89 4.94 -0.80
N PHE A 132 7.70 5.27 0.48
CA PHE A 132 8.20 6.52 1.08
C PHE A 132 8.77 6.20 2.46
N GLU A 133 9.86 5.44 2.43
CA GLU A 133 10.46 4.81 3.60
C GLU A 133 10.88 5.82 4.68
N GLY A 134 10.67 5.43 5.94
CA GLY A 134 11.15 6.16 7.12
C GLY A 134 10.31 7.37 7.51
N PHE A 135 9.19 7.63 6.81
CA PHE A 135 8.28 8.73 7.14
C PHE A 135 6.84 8.26 7.32
N GLN A 136 6.17 8.87 8.30
CA GLN A 136 4.73 8.74 8.50
C GLN A 136 4.08 10.12 8.60
N GLY A 137 2.79 10.19 8.29
CA GLY A 137 1.98 11.38 8.49
C GLY A 137 0.52 11.06 8.70
N VAL A 138 -0.20 11.93 9.40
CA VAL A 138 -1.64 11.79 9.65
C VAL A 138 -2.41 12.05 8.36
N VAL A 139 -3.23 11.08 7.96
CA VAL A 139 -4.13 11.16 6.79
C VAL A 139 -5.57 11.04 7.26
N THR A 140 -6.41 12.00 6.82
CA THR A 140 -7.86 11.93 7.02
C THR A 140 -8.48 11.13 5.87
N ARG A 141 -9.24 10.07 6.19
CA ARG A 141 -9.98 9.25 5.22
C ARG A 141 -11.41 9.02 5.68
N PRO A 142 -12.36 8.76 4.76
CA PRO A 142 -13.62 8.09 5.09
C PRO A 142 -13.35 6.86 5.94
N ALA A 143 -14.04 6.75 7.08
CA ALA A 143 -13.94 5.62 7.99
C ALA A 143 -14.71 4.41 7.46
N ASP A 144 -15.72 4.64 6.61
CA ASP A 144 -16.56 3.63 5.99
C ASP A 144 -16.56 3.84 4.48
N ILE A 145 -16.30 2.78 3.72
CA ILE A 145 -16.34 2.80 2.27
C ILE A 145 -17.13 1.62 1.71
N THR A 146 -17.67 1.81 0.51
CA THR A 146 -18.04 0.71 -0.38
C THR A 146 -17.02 0.65 -1.50
N ALA A 147 -16.32 -0.47 -1.63
CA ALA A 147 -15.36 -0.73 -2.69
C ALA A 147 -15.96 -1.65 -3.76
N THR A 148 -15.60 -1.40 -5.01
CA THR A 148 -15.90 -2.27 -6.15
C THR A 148 -14.58 -2.71 -6.77
N TYR A 149 -14.38 -3.99 -7.00
CA TYR A 149 -13.16 -4.53 -7.60
C TYR A 149 -13.46 -5.87 -8.25
N ASN A 150 -12.57 -6.33 -9.12
CA ASN A 150 -12.60 -7.72 -9.60
C ASN A 150 -11.61 -8.56 -8.78
N ASP A 151 -11.86 -9.86 -8.67
CA ASP A 151 -10.86 -10.82 -8.21
C ASP A 151 -9.99 -11.33 -9.38
N ARG A 152 -9.11 -12.29 -9.07
CA ARG A 152 -8.18 -12.89 -10.05
C ARG A 152 -8.88 -13.62 -11.20
N ASP A 153 -10.10 -14.11 -10.97
CA ASP A 153 -10.91 -14.82 -11.96
C ASP A 153 -11.75 -13.84 -12.80
N GLY A 154 -11.70 -12.55 -12.48
CA GLY A 154 -12.44 -11.49 -13.14
C GLY A 154 -13.87 -11.31 -12.63
N GLU A 155 -14.25 -11.99 -11.54
CA GLU A 155 -15.56 -11.84 -10.92
C GLU A 155 -15.64 -10.51 -10.16
N ALA A 156 -16.73 -9.78 -10.36
CA ALA A 156 -16.93 -8.46 -9.79
C ALA A 156 -17.49 -8.54 -8.37
N HIS A 157 -16.84 -7.84 -7.45
CA HIS A 157 -17.22 -7.72 -6.05
C HIS A 157 -17.66 -6.30 -5.72
N THR A 158 -18.63 -6.19 -4.82
CA THR A 158 -19.01 -4.92 -4.17
C THR A 158 -19.09 -5.18 -2.67
N GLN A 159 -18.14 -4.62 -1.92
CA GLN A 159 -17.95 -4.93 -0.50
C GLN A 159 -17.83 -3.67 0.33
N SER A 160 -18.42 -3.68 1.51
CA SER A 160 -18.25 -2.60 2.49
C SER A 160 -17.07 -2.90 3.39
N PHE A 161 -16.25 -1.88 3.63
CA PHE A 161 -15.14 -1.93 4.58
C PHE A 161 -15.28 -0.77 5.57
N SER A 162 -14.84 -0.98 6.79
CA SER A 162 -14.82 0.04 7.85
C SER A 162 -13.46 0.08 8.55
N GLY A 163 -13.22 1.13 9.33
CA GLY A 163 -12.08 1.21 10.23
C GLY A 163 -10.73 1.12 9.52
N TRP A 164 -9.82 0.32 10.09
CA TRP A 164 -8.48 0.14 9.52
C TRP A 164 -8.48 -0.57 8.17
N GLN A 165 -9.38 -1.54 7.98
CA GLN A 165 -9.50 -2.27 6.70
C GLN A 165 -9.92 -1.33 5.57
N ALA A 166 -10.88 -0.43 5.83
CA ALA A 166 -11.24 0.62 4.88
C ALA A 166 -10.05 1.51 4.53
N ARG A 167 -9.17 1.82 5.49
CA ARG A 167 -7.97 2.62 5.25
C ARG A 167 -6.99 1.91 4.33
N ILE A 168 -6.71 0.63 4.56
CA ILE A 168 -5.80 -0.17 3.73
C ILE A 168 -6.33 -0.20 2.29
N VAL A 169 -7.60 -0.57 2.08
CA VAL A 169 -8.21 -0.62 0.74
C VAL A 169 -8.11 0.71 0.00
N GLN A 170 -8.37 1.83 0.69
CA GLN A 170 -8.23 3.16 0.10
C GLN A 170 -6.79 3.51 -0.24
N HIS A 171 -5.82 3.15 0.63
CA HIS A 171 -4.39 3.41 0.41
C HIS A 171 -3.89 2.67 -0.83
N GLU A 172 -4.17 1.37 -0.93
CA GLU A 172 -3.76 0.58 -2.09
C GLU A 172 -4.47 1.04 -3.37
N THR A 173 -5.77 1.37 -3.29
CA THR A 173 -6.51 1.91 -4.45
C THR A 173 -5.93 3.26 -4.93
N ASP A 174 -5.47 4.11 -4.02
CA ASP A 174 -4.82 5.38 -4.36
C ASP A 174 -3.52 5.16 -5.13
N HIS A 175 -2.70 4.18 -4.74
CA HIS A 175 -1.47 3.83 -5.45
C HIS A 175 -1.74 3.49 -6.93
N LEU A 176 -2.82 2.76 -7.22
CA LEU A 176 -3.22 2.40 -8.58
C LEU A 176 -3.67 3.62 -9.41
N SER A 177 -4.02 4.72 -8.74
CA SER A 177 -4.34 6.01 -9.35
C SER A 177 -3.16 6.99 -9.39
N GLY A 178 -1.96 6.56 -8.99
CA GLY A 178 -0.76 7.42 -8.91
C GLY A 178 -0.80 8.43 -7.76
N THR A 179 -1.61 8.16 -6.74
CA THR A 179 -1.70 8.95 -5.51
C THR A 179 -0.96 8.23 -4.39
N VAL A 180 -0.16 8.97 -3.63
CA VAL A 180 0.57 8.45 -2.46
C VAL A 180 0.06 9.16 -1.21
N TYR A 181 0.18 8.54 -0.04
CA TYR A 181 -0.43 9.07 1.19
C TYR A 181 -0.03 10.52 1.50
N ILE A 182 1.20 10.92 1.14
CA ILE A 182 1.73 12.27 1.37
C ILE A 182 0.92 13.36 0.64
N ASP A 183 0.19 13.03 -0.42
CA ASP A 183 -0.70 13.95 -1.13
C ASP A 183 -1.94 14.31 -0.31
N LYS A 184 -2.32 13.43 0.62
CA LYS A 184 -3.48 13.57 1.53
C LYS A 184 -3.05 13.86 2.97
N ALA A 185 -1.77 13.72 3.28
CA ALA A 185 -1.24 13.87 4.63
C ALA A 185 -1.31 15.32 5.11
N LYS A 186 -1.61 15.48 6.40
CA LYS A 186 -1.41 16.74 7.11
C LYS A 186 0.10 16.94 7.26
N THR A 187 0.72 17.70 6.37
CA THR A 187 2.19 17.87 6.31
C THR A 187 2.83 18.28 7.64
N ARG A 188 2.14 19.03 8.50
CA ARG A 188 2.61 19.39 9.86
C ARG A 188 2.78 18.20 10.82
N SER A 189 2.19 17.05 10.50
CA SER A 189 2.29 15.81 11.26
C SER A 189 3.34 14.86 10.71
N LEU A 190 4.09 15.26 9.69
CA LEU A 190 5.16 14.43 9.17
C LEU A 190 6.21 14.19 10.24
N ILE A 191 6.51 12.91 10.45
CA ILE A 191 7.52 12.44 11.37
C ILE A 191 8.45 11.48 10.63
N ASN A 192 9.72 11.53 11.00
CA ASN A 192 10.66 10.48 10.62
C ASN A 192 10.62 9.40 11.71
N GLU A 193 10.41 8.14 11.33
CA GLU A 193 10.25 7.04 12.27
C GLU A 193 11.51 6.82 13.11
N THR A 194 12.69 6.84 12.49
CA THR A 194 13.98 6.67 13.19
C THR A 194 14.20 7.73 14.26
N GLU A 195 13.89 8.99 13.96
CA GLU A 195 14.01 10.08 14.94
C GLU A 195 12.93 9.99 16.02
N LEU A 196 11.70 9.57 15.71
CA LEU A 196 10.66 9.37 16.73
C LEU A 196 11.14 8.36 17.79
N TRP A 197 11.61 7.19 17.35
CA TRP A 197 12.10 6.14 18.26
C TRP A 197 13.35 6.56 19.02
N ARG A 198 14.23 7.37 18.40
CA ARG A 198 15.42 7.91 19.07
C ARG A 198 15.05 8.81 20.26
N HIS A 199 13.92 9.51 20.20
CA HIS A 199 13.54 10.53 21.20
C HIS A 199 12.33 10.16 22.06
N GLU A 200 11.71 8.98 21.88
CA GLU A 200 10.47 8.57 22.55
C GLU A 200 10.51 8.76 24.09
N ASN A 201 11.69 8.60 24.68
CA ASN A 201 11.93 8.74 26.12
C ASN A 201 12.97 9.82 26.47
N MET A 202 13.28 10.73 25.54
CA MET A 202 14.35 11.72 25.72
C MET A 202 13.77 13.11 26.00
N ASP A 203 14.14 13.69 27.15
CA ASP A 203 13.85 15.10 27.40
C ASP A 203 14.84 16.02 26.67
N VAL A 204 14.48 17.30 26.53
CA VAL A 204 15.30 18.29 25.80
C VAL A 204 16.70 18.45 26.42
N ALA A 205 16.83 18.28 27.74
CA ALA A 205 18.12 18.40 28.43
C ALA A 205 19.05 17.23 28.11
N THR A 206 18.50 16.03 27.96
CA THR A 206 19.20 14.81 27.55
C THR A 206 19.56 14.88 26.07
N ALA A 207 18.65 15.35 25.22
CA ALA A 207 18.89 15.53 23.79
C ALA A 207 20.10 16.46 23.52
N LYS A 208 20.19 17.60 24.21
CA LYS A 208 21.35 18.51 24.13
C LYS A 208 22.68 17.81 24.43
N LYS A 209 22.72 17.00 25.48
CA LYS A 209 23.93 16.27 25.90
C LYS A 209 24.31 15.17 24.91
N VAL A 210 23.34 14.41 24.40
CA VAL A 210 23.58 13.26 23.51
C VAL A 210 23.92 13.70 22.08
N LEU A 211 23.24 14.73 21.59
CA LEU A 211 23.39 15.24 20.22
C LEU A 211 24.47 16.33 20.11
N ASN A 212 25.10 16.67 21.23
CA ASN A 212 26.27 17.55 21.32
C ASN A 212 26.01 18.96 20.75
N PHE A 213 24.84 19.53 21.07
CA PHE A 213 24.47 20.92 20.80
C PHE A 213 24.12 21.69 22.07
#